data_AF-A0A9E8SHV9-F1
#
_entry.id   AF-A0A9E8SHV9-F1
#
_cell.length_a   1.000
_cell.length_b   1.000
_cell.length_c   1.000
_cell.angle_alpha   90.00
_cell.angle_beta   90.00
_cell.angle_gamma   90.00
#
_symmetry.space_group_name_H-M   'P 1'
#
loop_
_entity.id
_entity.type
_entity.pdbx_description
1 polymer ?
#
loop_
_entity_poly.entity_id
_entity_poly.type
_entity_poly.pdbx_seq_one_letter_code
_entity_poly.pdbx_strand_id
1 'polypeptide(L)'
;MVFKTDGWKDISAVLDWEMCTLGDPMMDLGTSLGYWTTAGDPEFMKQGLPSSTIMKGNPSRTEIVQQYALKSGRNIDNLTFYYVYGLFKIAVIAQQIYYRYKQGHTSDPKFAHLNKASALCCNTAWQAIQKNQIDNLY
;
A
#
# COMPACT_ATOMS: atom_id res chain seq x y z
N MET A 1 7.77 2.61 13.03
CA MET A 1 9.19 3.01 13.06
C MET A 1 9.42 3.92 14.26
N VAL A 2 10.59 3.82 14.90
CA VAL A 2 10.99 4.69 16.00
C VAL A 2 12.12 5.58 15.51
N PHE A 3 11.97 6.90 15.64
CA PHE A 3 12.99 7.86 15.25
C PHE A 3 13.97 8.13 16.41
N LYS A 4 15.23 8.43 16.09
CA LYS A 4 16.28 8.66 17.09
C LYS A 4 16.10 9.97 17.86
N THR A 5 15.48 10.96 17.23
CA THR A 5 15.21 12.29 17.76
C THR A 5 13.79 12.69 17.37
N ASP A 6 13.36 13.91 17.71
CA ASP A 6 12.11 14.50 17.23
C ASP A 6 12.11 14.76 15.71
N GLY A 7 13.26 14.57 15.03
CA GLY A 7 13.37 14.62 13.57
C GLY A 7 13.08 13.29 12.88
N TRP A 8 12.86 13.32 11.57
CA TRP A 8 12.44 12.16 10.76
C TRP A 8 13.58 11.53 9.93
N LYS A 9 14.83 11.99 10.08
CA LYS A 9 15.95 11.57 9.23
C LYS A 9 16.61 10.27 9.66
N ASP A 10 16.59 9.97 10.96
CA ASP A 10 17.34 8.85 11.54
C ASP A 10 16.40 7.88 12.25
N ILE A 11 16.32 6.66 11.74
CA ILE A 11 15.51 5.58 12.32
C ILE A 11 16.36 4.84 13.36
N SER A 12 15.83 4.71 14.58
CA SER A 12 16.43 3.95 15.68
C SER A 12 15.97 2.48 15.68
N ALA A 13 14.69 2.23 15.36
CA ALA A 13 14.14 0.88 15.32
C ALA A 13 13.00 0.73 14.30
N VAL A 14 12.89 -0.47 13.74
CA VAL A 14 11.73 -0.97 12.99
C VAL A 14 10.99 -1.97 13.88
N LEU A 15 9.67 -1.81 14.02
CA LEU A 15 8.82 -2.62 14.90
C LEU A 15 7.88 -3.50 14.07
N ASP A 16 7.04 -4.29 14.74
CA ASP A 16 5.99 -5.12 14.14
C ASP A 16 6.50 -6.20 13.17
N TRP A 17 7.52 -6.96 13.62
CA TRP A 17 8.14 -8.06 12.86
C TRP A 17 7.32 -9.36 12.84
N GLU A 18 6.09 -9.38 13.37
CA GLU A 18 5.31 -10.62 13.54
C GLU A 18 4.96 -11.33 12.23
N MET A 19 4.98 -10.60 11.09
CA MET A 19 4.76 -11.16 9.76
C MET A 19 6.04 -11.29 8.91
N CYS A 20 7.23 -11.09 9.50
CA CYS A 20 8.47 -11.15 8.73
C CYS A 20 8.78 -12.58 8.27
N THR A 21 9.29 -12.71 7.05
CA THR A 21 9.72 -13.99 6.49
C THR A 21 10.78 -13.77 5.41
N LEU A 22 11.42 -14.85 4.95
CA LEU A 22 12.30 -14.81 3.78
C LEU A 22 11.45 -14.79 2.51
N GLY A 23 11.70 -13.84 1.61
CA GLY A 23 10.96 -13.68 0.37
C GLY A 23 11.60 -12.70 -0.61
N ASP A 24 10.92 -12.47 -1.72
CA ASP A 24 11.32 -11.47 -2.71
C ASP A 24 11.08 -10.05 -2.16
N PRO A 25 12.12 -9.19 -2.04
CA PRO A 25 11.97 -7.82 -1.54
C PRO A 25 11.00 -6.95 -2.33
N MET A 26 10.80 -7.24 -3.63
CA MET A 26 9.88 -6.49 -4.46
C MET A 26 8.41 -6.72 -4.06
N MET A 27 8.10 -7.85 -3.41
CA MET A 27 6.77 -8.10 -2.85
C MET A 27 6.46 -7.17 -1.66
N ASP A 28 7.46 -6.88 -0.84
CA ASP A 28 7.33 -5.91 0.25
C ASP A 28 7.20 -4.49 -0.30
N LEU A 29 8.05 -4.11 -1.27
CA LEU A 29 7.94 -2.81 -1.94
C LEU A 29 6.55 -2.65 -2.58
N GLY A 30 6.08 -3.64 -3.32
CA GLY A 30 4.75 -3.62 -3.94
C GLY A 30 3.62 -3.45 -2.92
N THR A 31 3.72 -4.11 -1.77
CA THR A 31 2.76 -3.92 -0.66
C THR A 31 2.83 -2.51 -0.08
N SER A 32 4.04 -1.97 0.13
CA SER A 32 4.22 -0.58 0.60
C SER A 32 3.60 0.44 -0.38
N LEU A 33 3.77 0.22 -1.69
CA LEU A 33 3.18 1.07 -2.73
C LEU A 33 1.64 0.96 -2.77
N GLY A 34 1.08 -0.22 -2.47
CA GLY A 34 -0.36 -0.42 -2.36
C GLY A 34 -1.01 0.39 -1.24
N TYR A 35 -0.29 0.63 -0.14
CA TYR A 35 -0.72 1.55 0.93
C TYR A 35 -0.43 3.03 0.62
N TRP A 36 0.39 3.31 -0.39
CA TRP A 36 0.83 4.66 -0.72
C TRP A 36 -0.22 5.35 -1.60
N THR A 37 -0.99 6.27 -1.04
CA THR A 37 -1.93 7.13 -1.79
C THR A 37 -1.28 8.47 -2.11
N THR A 38 -1.41 8.97 -3.34
CA THR A 38 -0.78 10.21 -3.79
C THR A 38 -1.79 11.35 -3.88
N ALA A 39 -1.31 12.60 -3.90
CA ALA A 39 -2.16 13.78 -4.08
C ALA A 39 -2.90 13.81 -5.42
N GLY A 40 -2.33 13.18 -6.46
CA GLY A 40 -2.92 13.09 -7.80
C GLY A 40 -4.01 12.02 -7.93
N ASP A 41 -4.16 11.14 -6.96
CA ASP A 41 -5.18 10.09 -7.00
C ASP A 41 -6.60 10.71 -6.89
N PRO A 42 -7.60 10.16 -7.61
CA PRO A 42 -9.00 10.49 -7.41
C PRO A 42 -9.47 10.47 -5.96
N GLU A 43 -10.41 11.35 -5.65
CA GLU A 43 -10.93 11.54 -4.29
C GLU A 43 -11.53 10.26 -3.68
N PHE A 44 -12.20 9.43 -4.49
CA PHE A 44 -12.75 8.16 -4.02
C PHE A 44 -11.65 7.17 -3.57
N MET A 45 -10.45 7.22 -4.16
CA MET A 45 -9.32 6.41 -3.72
C MET A 45 -8.76 6.92 -2.40
N LYS A 46 -8.62 8.25 -2.26
CA LYS A 46 -8.17 8.89 -1.01
C LYS A 46 -9.08 8.58 0.17
N GLN A 47 -10.39 8.51 -0.07
CA GLN A 47 -11.37 8.16 0.96
C GLN A 47 -11.38 6.66 1.28
N GLY A 48 -11.17 5.79 0.28
CA GLY A 48 -11.18 4.34 0.48
C GLY A 48 -9.87 3.78 1.06
N LEU A 49 -8.75 4.48 0.87
CA LEU A 49 -7.44 4.20 1.47
C LEU A 49 -6.86 5.50 2.06
N PRO A 50 -7.38 5.95 3.21
CA PRO A 50 -6.91 7.16 3.86
C PRO A 50 -5.42 7.04 4.22
N SER A 51 -4.61 7.96 3.72
CA SER A 51 -3.18 7.99 3.99
C SER A 51 -2.70 9.43 4.16
N SER A 52 -1.77 9.65 5.09
CA SER A 52 -1.09 10.94 5.28
C SER A 52 -0.20 11.32 4.08
N THR A 53 0.08 10.37 3.20
CA THR A 53 0.94 10.54 2.01
C THR A 53 0.33 11.41 0.92
N ILE A 54 -0.96 11.77 1.03
CA ILE A 54 -1.60 12.73 0.12
C ILE A 54 -1.16 14.18 0.37
N MET A 55 -0.49 14.44 1.50
CA MET A 55 0.00 15.79 1.83
C MET A 55 1.16 16.19 0.92
N LYS A 56 1.26 17.50 0.64
CA LYS A 56 2.33 18.08 -0.19
C LYS A 56 3.71 17.73 0.36
N GLY A 57 4.63 17.35 -0.53
CA GLY A 57 6.02 17.02 -0.21
C GLY A 57 6.32 15.52 -0.14
N ASN A 58 5.28 14.67 -0.18
CA ASN A 58 5.46 13.23 -0.34
C ASN A 58 5.74 12.86 -1.81
N PRO A 59 6.60 11.86 -2.08
CA PRO A 59 6.85 11.37 -3.42
C PRO A 59 5.65 10.61 -4.02
N SER A 60 5.61 10.55 -5.35
CA SER A 60 4.80 9.60 -6.12
C SER A 60 5.27 8.15 -5.93
N ARG A 61 4.46 7.18 -6.37
CA ARG A 61 4.85 5.76 -6.29
C ARG A 61 6.08 5.48 -7.15
N THR A 62 6.13 6.05 -8.34
CA THR A 62 7.29 5.92 -9.24
C THR A 62 8.57 6.52 -8.64
N GLU A 63 8.50 7.68 -7.99
CA GLU A 63 9.68 8.28 -7.34
C GLU A 63 10.21 7.40 -6.19
N ILE A 64 9.33 6.79 -5.39
CA ILE A 64 9.73 5.83 -4.34
C ILE A 64 10.46 4.64 -4.95
N VAL A 65 9.93 4.09 -6.04
CA VAL A 65 10.53 2.95 -6.74
C VAL A 65 11.92 3.31 -7.27
N GLN A 66 12.07 4.49 -7.87
CA GLN A 66 13.37 4.97 -8.36
C GLN A 66 14.37 5.13 -7.21
N GLN A 67 13.96 5.74 -6.10
CA GLN A 67 14.81 5.87 -4.91
C GLN A 67 15.23 4.50 -4.35
N TYR A 68 14.30 3.55 -4.28
CA TYR A 68 14.55 2.20 -3.83
C TYR A 68 15.53 1.46 -4.76
N ALA A 69 15.32 1.53 -6.07
CA ALA A 69 16.18 0.91 -7.07
C ALA A 69 17.62 1.45 -6.99
N LEU A 70 17.77 2.78 -6.92
CA LEU A 70 19.07 3.44 -6.78
C LEU A 70 19.82 3.04 -5.52
N LYS A 71 19.11 2.89 -4.39
CA LYS A 71 19.74 2.54 -3.10
C LYS A 71 20.03 1.05 -2.95
N SER A 72 19.17 0.20 -3.49
CA SER A 72 19.29 -1.26 -3.35
C SER A 72 20.11 -1.92 -4.47
N GLY A 73 20.31 -1.23 -5.60
CA GLY A 73 20.93 -1.81 -6.80
C GLY A 73 20.05 -2.84 -7.53
N ARG A 74 18.76 -2.93 -7.16
CA ARG A 74 17.81 -3.89 -7.75
C ARG A 74 17.17 -3.33 -9.02
N ASN A 75 16.91 -4.22 -9.97
CA ASN A 75 16.05 -3.91 -11.11
C ASN A 75 14.59 -3.77 -10.65
N ILE A 76 13.81 -3.07 -11.46
CA ILE A 76 12.38 -2.80 -11.22
C ILE A 76 11.52 -3.46 -12.30
N ASP A 77 12.04 -4.53 -12.89
CA ASP A 77 11.34 -5.30 -13.91
C ASP A 77 10.03 -5.84 -13.33
N ASN A 78 8.95 -5.79 -14.10
CA ASN A 78 7.62 -6.23 -13.69
C ASN A 78 7.02 -5.45 -12.50
N LEU A 79 7.35 -4.17 -12.34
CA LEU A 79 6.82 -3.32 -11.26
C LEU A 79 5.28 -3.38 -11.12
N THR A 80 4.56 -3.39 -12.24
CA THR A 80 3.09 -3.53 -12.26
C THR A 80 2.63 -4.79 -11.53
N PHE A 81 3.32 -5.93 -11.73
CA PHE A 81 2.98 -7.18 -11.05
C PHE A 81 3.12 -7.05 -9.54
N TYR A 82 4.23 -6.50 -9.05
CA TYR A 82 4.45 -6.34 -7.60
C TYR A 82 3.45 -5.37 -6.97
N TYR A 83 3.12 -4.28 -7.66
CA TYR A 83 2.10 -3.34 -7.20
C TYR A 83 0.71 -3.99 -7.14
N VAL A 84 0.33 -4.73 -8.18
CA VAL A 84 -0.94 -5.49 -8.23
C VAL A 84 -1.00 -6.54 -7.12
N TYR A 85 0.10 -7.26 -6.88
CA TYR A 85 0.21 -8.18 -5.75
C TYR A 85 -0.01 -7.47 -4.42
N GLY A 86 0.62 -6.31 -4.22
CA GLY A 86 0.44 -5.49 -3.02
C GLY A 86 -1.02 -5.09 -2.80
N LEU A 87 -1.69 -4.58 -3.84
CA LEU A 87 -3.12 -4.25 -3.80
C LEU A 87 -3.98 -5.48 -3.50
N PHE A 88 -3.70 -6.62 -4.10
CA PHE A 88 -4.42 -7.87 -3.85
C PHE A 88 -4.24 -8.34 -2.40
N LYS A 89 -3.01 -8.28 -1.87
CA LYS A 89 -2.71 -8.60 -0.46
C LYS A 89 -3.52 -7.71 0.49
N ILE A 90 -3.56 -6.41 0.24
CA ILE A 90 -4.37 -5.45 1.02
C ILE A 90 -5.85 -5.76 0.91
N ALA A 91 -6.35 -6.10 -0.28
CA ALA A 91 -7.74 -6.51 -0.50
C ALA A 91 -8.11 -7.73 0.36
N VAL A 92 -7.24 -8.76 0.37
CA VAL A 92 -7.44 -9.97 1.19
C VAL A 92 -7.47 -9.64 2.69
N ILE A 93 -6.58 -8.77 3.17
CA ILE A 93 -6.56 -8.32 4.57
C ILE A 93 -7.90 -7.63 4.91
N ALA A 94 -8.32 -6.65 4.10
CA ALA A 94 -9.56 -5.93 4.31
C ALA A 94 -10.78 -6.86 4.28
N GLN A 95 -10.83 -7.80 3.34
CA GLN A 95 -11.91 -8.76 3.19
C GLN A 95 -11.99 -9.73 4.37
N GLN A 96 -10.87 -10.19 4.91
CA GLN A 96 -10.85 -11.06 6.10
C GLN A 96 -11.38 -10.34 7.35
N ILE A 97 -11.00 -9.08 7.56
CA ILE A 97 -11.49 -8.28 8.69
C ILE A 97 -12.99 -8.04 8.55
N TYR A 98 -13.45 -7.66 7.35
CA TYR A 98 -14.88 -7.51 7.05
C TYR A 98 -15.66 -8.80 7.30
N TYR A 99 -15.12 -9.95 6.88
CA TYR A 99 -15.75 -11.25 7.10
C TYR A 99 -15.97 -11.51 8.59
N ARG A 100 -14.95 -11.29 9.44
CA ARG A 100 -15.07 -11.43 10.89
C ARG A 100 -16.12 -10.50 11.49
N TYR A 101 -16.19 -9.25 11.01
CA TYR A 101 -17.23 -8.31 11.42
C TYR A 101 -18.63 -8.81 11.06
N LYS A 102 -18.82 -9.29 9.83
CA LYS A 102 -20.12 -9.83 9.37
C LYS A 102 -20.57 -11.07 10.12
N GLN A 103 -19.64 -11.90 10.59
CA GLN A 103 -19.92 -13.05 11.44
C GLN A 103 -20.13 -12.68 12.92
N GLY A 104 -20.04 -11.39 13.29
CA GLY A 104 -20.21 -10.95 14.67
C GLY A 104 -19.02 -11.26 15.59
N HIS A 105 -17.87 -11.66 15.05
CA HIS A 105 -16.65 -11.86 15.83
C HIS A 105 -15.99 -10.54 16.28
N THR A 106 -16.40 -9.42 15.70
CA THR A 106 -16.03 -8.07 16.11
C THR A 106 -17.18 -7.12 15.80
N SER A 107 -17.35 -6.07 16.61
CA SER A 107 -18.41 -5.08 16.49
C SER A 107 -17.92 -3.67 16.15
N ASP A 108 -16.62 -3.47 15.90
CA ASP A 108 -16.07 -2.16 15.55
C ASP A 108 -16.69 -1.64 14.23
N PRO A 109 -17.43 -0.51 14.27
CA PRO A 109 -18.06 0.05 13.08
C PRO A 109 -17.09 0.37 11.94
N LYS A 110 -15.80 0.59 12.23
CA LYS A 110 -14.76 0.82 11.20
C LYS A 110 -14.64 -0.35 10.23
N PHE A 111 -14.96 -1.57 10.67
CA PHE A 111 -14.83 -2.76 9.84
C PHE A 111 -16.05 -3.04 8.94
N ALA A 112 -17.16 -2.32 9.16
CA ALA A 112 -18.42 -2.53 8.44
C ALA A 112 -18.35 -2.27 6.93
N HIS A 113 -17.34 -1.52 6.48
CA HIS A 113 -17.20 -1.07 5.10
C HIS A 113 -15.89 -1.51 4.43
N LEU A 114 -15.10 -2.38 5.09
CA LEU A 114 -13.84 -2.86 4.52
C LEU A 114 -14.00 -3.70 3.24
N ASN A 115 -15.20 -4.25 2.98
CA ASN A 115 -15.52 -4.83 1.67
C ASN A 115 -15.42 -3.81 0.52
N LYS A 116 -15.74 -2.54 0.76
CA LYS A 116 -15.59 -1.46 -0.24
C LYS A 116 -14.11 -1.15 -0.49
N ALA A 117 -13.29 -1.13 0.55
CA ALA A 117 -11.84 -0.98 0.43
C ALA A 117 -11.21 -2.15 -0.34
N SER A 118 -11.67 -3.39 -0.08
CA SER A 118 -11.26 -4.56 -0.87
C SER A 118 -11.62 -4.42 -2.35
N ALA A 119 -12.85 -4.00 -2.67
CA ALA A 119 -13.28 -3.80 -4.05
C ALA A 119 -12.46 -2.68 -4.74
N LEU A 120 -12.19 -1.59 -4.02
CA LEU A 120 -11.33 -0.52 -4.50
C LEU A 120 -9.94 -1.04 -4.87
N CYS A 121 -9.28 -1.79 -3.98
CA CYS A 121 -7.97 -2.38 -4.26
C CYS A 121 -7.98 -3.24 -5.52
N CYS A 122 -8.99 -4.10 -5.70
CA CYS A 122 -9.13 -4.92 -6.89
C CYS A 122 -9.33 -4.10 -8.17
N ASN A 123 -10.16 -3.05 -8.12
CA ASN A 123 -10.39 -2.15 -9.25
C ASN A 123 -9.13 -1.36 -9.62
N THR A 124 -8.39 -0.87 -8.63
CA THR A 124 -7.12 -0.19 -8.84
C THR A 124 -6.08 -1.14 -9.44
N ALA A 125 -6.03 -2.40 -8.98
CA ALA A 125 -5.16 -3.41 -9.56
C ALA A 125 -5.52 -3.68 -11.02
N TRP A 126 -6.82 -3.76 -11.34
CA TRP A 126 -7.28 -3.90 -12.72
C TRP A 126 -6.82 -2.73 -13.60
N GLN A 127 -6.97 -1.48 -13.14
CA GLN A 127 -6.48 -0.31 -13.87
C GLN A 127 -4.96 -0.35 -14.09
N ALA A 128 -4.20 -0.75 -13.08
CA ALA A 128 -2.75 -0.88 -13.17
C ALA A 128 -2.34 -1.94 -14.22
N ILE A 129 -3.04 -3.07 -14.27
CA ILE A 129 -2.84 -4.11 -15.30
C ILE A 129 -3.13 -3.54 -16.69
N GLN A 130 -4.28 -2.89 -16.88
CA GLN A 130 -4.71 -2.37 -18.19
C GLN A 130 -3.75 -1.31 -18.74
N LYS A 131 -3.24 -0.43 -17.87
CA LYS A 131 -2.35 0.66 -18.26
C LYS A 131 -0.86 0.29 -18.18
N ASN A 132 -0.53 -0.87 -17.61
CA ASN A 132 0.83 -1.30 -17.27
C ASN A 132 1.67 -0.21 -16.58
N GLN A 133 1.08 0.47 -15.60
CA GLN A 133 1.71 1.52 -14.80
C GLN A 133 1.13 1.52 -13.38
N ILE A 134 1.73 2.31 -12.48
CA ILE A 134 1.33 2.34 -11.06
C ILE A 134 0.85 3.71 -10.57
N ASP A 135 1.05 4.77 -11.36
CA ASP A 135 0.56 6.13 -11.11
C ASP A 135 -0.50 6.53 -12.14
N ASN A 136 -1.29 7.56 -11.86
CA ASN A 136 -2.30 8.14 -12.79
C ASN A 136 -3.25 7.08 -13.40
N LEU A 137 -3.80 6.21 -12.53
CA LEU A 137 -4.56 5.04 -12.94
C LEU A 137 -5.97 5.35 -13.43
N TYR A 138 -6.48 6.54 -13.16
CA TYR A 138 -7.82 7.00 -13.57
C TYR A 138 -7.70 8.24 -14.43
#